data_AF-A0A7X7D0N1-F1
#
_entry.id   AF-A0A7X7D0N1-F1
#
_cell.length_a   1.000
_cell.length_b   1.000
_cell.length_c   1.000
_cell.angle_alpha   90.00
_cell.angle_beta   90.00
_cell.angle_gamma   90.00
#
_symmetry.space_group_name_H-M   'P 1'
#
loop_
_entity.id
_entity.type
_entity.pdbx_description
1 polymer ?
#
loop_
_entity_poly.entity_id
_entity_poly.type
_entity_poly.pdbx_seq_one_letter_code
_entity_poly.pdbx_strand_id
1 'polypeptide(L)'
;MKKTFPLLLLTVVVTMTITGCKKRSFTAEGPTDVRIHNQTGQVTEEVTVTTTDDPAYGKRVHNYGIVASGDYTDYYRFDIAFTEADITLKIGGVIYSTPVTQFDYLTFIGPDRITYRLTIADPVNRILDIETVIEEPIDDL
;
A
#
# COMPACT_ATOMS: atom_id res chain seq x y z
N MET A 1 -46.11 8.16 -37.60
CA MET A 1 -44.71 7.78 -37.24
C MET A 1 -44.15 8.81 -36.25
N LYS A 2 -44.36 8.64 -34.93
CA LYS A 2 -43.90 9.61 -33.89
C LYS A 2 -43.44 8.95 -32.57
N LYS A 3 -43.49 7.62 -32.45
CA LYS A 3 -43.26 6.90 -31.18
C LYS A 3 -41.86 6.29 -31.02
N THR A 4 -41.03 6.29 -32.07
CA THR A 4 -39.67 5.72 -32.02
C THR A 4 -38.63 6.70 -31.48
N PHE A 5 -38.85 8.00 -31.63
CA PHE A 5 -37.96 9.07 -31.17
C PHE A 5 -37.84 9.18 -29.63
N PRO A 6 -38.93 9.12 -28.82
CA PRO A 6 -38.80 9.19 -27.36
C PRO A 6 -38.18 7.93 -26.76
N LEU A 7 -38.34 6.77 -27.41
CA LEU A 7 -37.75 5.51 -26.95
C LEU A 7 -36.22 5.53 -27.09
N LEU A 8 -35.71 6.05 -28.22
CA LEU A 8 -34.28 6.13 -28.50
C LEU A 8 -33.57 7.15 -27.60
N LEU A 9 -34.26 8.24 -27.25
CA LEU A 9 -33.75 9.25 -26.32
C LEU A 9 -33.67 8.71 -24.88
N LEU A 10 -34.65 7.91 -24.45
CA LEU A 10 -34.65 7.26 -23.13
C LEU A 10 -33.48 6.28 -23.00
N THR A 11 -33.18 5.50 -24.05
CA THR A 11 -32.06 4.54 -24.04
C THR A 11 -30.71 5.22 -23.89
N VAL A 12 -30.50 6.39 -24.54
CA VAL A 12 -29.26 7.16 -24.44
C VAL A 12 -29.08 7.81 -23.05
N VAL A 13 -30.17 8.29 -22.45
CA VAL A 13 -30.12 8.85 -21.08
C VAL A 13 -29.80 7.77 -20.05
N VAL A 14 -30.36 6.57 -20.20
CA VAL A 14 -30.08 5.45 -19.30
C VAL A 14 -28.62 4.99 -19.43
N THR A 15 -28.07 4.89 -20.64
CA THR A 15 -26.67 4.47 -20.82
C THR A 15 -25.64 5.47 -20.30
N MET A 16 -25.96 6.78 -20.26
CA MET A 16 -25.08 7.78 -19.65
C MET A 16 -25.03 7.72 -18.12
N THR A 17 -26.06 7.19 -17.46
CA THR A 17 -26.08 7.09 -15.98
C THR A 17 -25.27 5.91 -15.42
N ILE A 18 -24.94 4.91 -16.26
CA ILE A 18 -24.21 3.70 -15.85
C ILE A 18 -22.70 3.81 -16.07
N THR A 19 -22.21 4.79 -16.84
CA THR A 19 -20.77 5.03 -17.03
C THR A 19 -20.23 6.04 -16.01
N GLY A 20 -20.75 6.00 -14.78
CA GLY A 20 -20.26 6.81 -13.67
C GLY A 20 -18.85 6.36 -13.27
N CYS A 21 -17.83 6.80 -14.01
CA CYS A 21 -16.46 6.79 -13.51
C CYS A 21 -16.45 7.64 -12.24
N LYS A 22 -16.44 7.00 -11.06
CA LYS A 22 -16.21 7.70 -9.79
C LYS A 22 -14.91 8.47 -9.93
N LYS A 23 -14.99 9.79 -9.86
CA LYS A 23 -13.80 10.65 -9.84
C LYS A 23 -13.05 10.33 -8.55
N ARG A 24 -11.79 9.89 -8.68
CA ARG A 24 -10.90 9.65 -7.53
C ARG A 24 -10.81 10.92 -6.69
N SER A 25 -10.93 10.78 -5.37
CA SER A 25 -10.64 11.88 -4.46
C SER A 25 -9.13 11.98 -4.31
N PHE A 26 -8.54 13.04 -4.85
CA PHE A 26 -7.10 13.31 -4.74
C PHE A 26 -6.65 13.63 -3.31
N THR A 27 -7.60 13.74 -2.37
CA THR A 27 -7.33 14.00 -0.95
C THR A 27 -7.64 12.77 -0.08
N ALA A 28 -7.88 11.61 -0.68
CA ALA A 28 -8.10 10.39 0.09
C ALA A 28 -6.78 9.94 0.72
N GLU A 29 -6.80 9.72 2.02
CA GLU A 29 -5.64 9.23 2.78
C GLU A 29 -5.31 7.75 2.49
N GLY A 30 -6.30 6.99 2.00
CA GLY A 30 -6.19 5.57 1.65
C GLY A 30 -7.48 5.02 1.03
N PRO A 31 -7.65 3.69 0.91
CA PRO A 31 -6.74 2.63 1.38
C PRO A 31 -5.48 2.50 0.51
N THR A 32 -4.39 1.97 1.04
CA THR A 32 -3.15 1.74 0.25
C THR A 32 -2.83 0.25 0.22
N ASP A 33 -2.55 -0.27 -0.98
CA ASP A 33 -2.12 -1.66 -1.17
C ASP A 33 -0.60 -1.71 -1.10
N VAL A 34 -0.06 -2.39 -0.11
CA VAL A 34 1.38 -2.45 0.15
C VAL A 34 1.90 -3.85 -0.11
N ARG A 35 3.07 -3.98 -0.73
CA ARG A 35 3.86 -5.22 -0.73
C ARG A 35 5.30 -4.94 -0.33
N ILE A 36 6.03 -6.00 0.01
CA ILE A 36 7.44 -5.94 0.36
C ILE A 36 8.29 -6.52 -0.76
N HIS A 37 9.41 -5.85 -1.06
CA HIS A 37 10.48 -6.41 -1.87
C HIS A 37 11.74 -6.54 -1.01
N ASN A 38 12.22 -7.78 -0.86
CA ASN A 38 13.38 -8.05 -0.03
C ASN A 38 14.68 -7.87 -0.80
N GLN A 39 15.36 -6.73 -0.62
CA GLN A 39 16.66 -6.43 -1.22
C GLN A 39 17.81 -6.52 -0.20
N THR A 40 17.60 -7.19 0.92
CA THR A 40 18.63 -7.35 1.97
C THR A 40 19.74 -8.33 1.56
N GLY A 41 19.52 -9.13 0.52
CA GLY A 41 20.41 -10.20 0.09
C GLY A 41 20.33 -11.47 0.94
N GLN A 42 19.40 -11.54 1.91
CA GLN A 42 19.20 -12.68 2.80
C GLN A 42 17.72 -13.03 2.89
N VAL A 43 17.40 -14.24 3.35
CA VAL A 43 16.00 -14.60 3.68
C VAL A 43 15.58 -13.81 4.92
N THR A 44 14.45 -13.13 4.83
CA THR A 44 13.85 -12.42 5.96
C THR A 44 12.67 -13.24 6.50
N GLU A 45 12.52 -13.24 7.81
CA GLU A 45 11.50 -13.99 8.54
C GLU A 45 10.67 -13.02 9.40
N GLU A 46 9.41 -13.38 9.66
CA GLU A 46 8.50 -12.60 10.51
C GLU A 46 8.38 -11.11 10.12
N VAL A 47 8.39 -10.80 8.82
CA VAL A 47 8.35 -9.43 8.31
C VAL A 47 7.05 -8.75 8.70
N THR A 48 7.10 -7.90 9.72
CA THR A 48 5.96 -7.17 10.27
C THR A 48 6.07 -5.71 9.91
N VAL A 49 5.01 -5.16 9.33
CA VAL A 49 4.92 -3.79 8.83
C VAL A 49 3.79 -3.08 9.56
N THR A 50 4.11 -1.91 10.11
CA THR A 50 3.16 -0.98 10.72
C THR A 50 3.16 0.31 9.93
N THR A 51 2.01 0.64 9.34
CA THR A 51 1.88 1.82 8.45
C THR A 51 1.34 3.06 9.16
N THR A 52 0.86 2.93 10.40
CA THR A 52 0.47 4.06 11.26
C THR A 52 0.39 3.61 12.70
N ASP A 53 0.67 4.50 13.64
CA ASP A 53 0.46 4.31 15.08
C ASP A 53 -0.94 4.75 15.55
N ASP A 54 -1.70 5.46 14.71
CA ASP A 54 -3.05 5.93 15.05
C ASP A 54 -4.02 4.75 15.26
N PRO A 55 -4.59 4.60 16.47
CA PRO A 55 -5.52 3.51 16.78
C PRO A 55 -6.89 3.65 16.11
N ALA A 56 -7.20 4.78 15.45
CA ALA A 56 -8.45 4.97 14.70
C ALA A 56 -8.54 4.04 13.47
N TYR A 57 -7.40 3.60 12.91
CA TYR A 57 -7.34 2.71 11.76
C TYR A 57 -7.27 1.24 12.20
N GLY A 58 -8.06 0.38 11.56
CA GLY A 58 -8.17 -1.03 11.92
C GLY A 58 -7.08 -1.89 11.29
N LYS A 59 -6.74 -1.64 10.03
CA LYS A 59 -5.69 -2.33 9.28
C LYS A 59 -4.44 -1.48 9.20
N ARG A 60 -3.70 -1.48 10.31
CA ARG A 60 -2.44 -0.74 10.48
C ARG A 60 -1.19 -1.61 10.61
N VAL A 61 -1.35 -2.89 10.98
CA VAL A 61 -0.24 -3.85 11.13
C VAL A 61 -0.53 -5.09 10.30
N HIS A 62 0.48 -5.57 9.59
CA HIS A 62 0.44 -6.86 8.88
C HIS A 62 1.78 -7.58 8.96
N ASN A 63 1.74 -8.92 9.06
CA ASN A 63 2.92 -9.77 9.00
C ASN A 63 2.90 -10.57 7.71
N TYR A 64 3.88 -10.34 6.84
CA TYR A 64 4.05 -10.99 5.53
C TYR A 64 4.74 -12.35 5.63
N GLY A 65 5.20 -12.75 6.81
CA GLY A 65 5.88 -14.01 7.04
C GLY A 65 7.31 -13.99 6.54
N ILE A 66 7.67 -15.03 5.78
CA ILE A 66 9.02 -15.24 5.25
C ILE A 66 9.08 -14.69 3.83
N VAL A 67 10.11 -13.91 3.52
CA VAL A 67 10.36 -13.37 2.17
C VAL A 67 11.76 -13.76 1.75
N ALA A 68 11.89 -14.54 0.68
CA ALA A 68 13.20 -14.95 0.19
C ALA A 68 13.99 -13.74 -0.35
N SER A 69 15.31 -13.88 -0.47
CA SER A 69 16.16 -12.81 -1.00
C SER A 69 15.80 -12.50 -2.45
N GLY A 70 15.48 -11.25 -2.75
CA GLY A 70 15.09 -10.77 -4.07
C GLY A 70 13.61 -10.97 -4.41
N ASP A 71 12.84 -11.61 -3.54
CA ASP A 71 11.43 -11.90 -3.78
C ASP A 71 10.51 -10.75 -3.34
N TYR A 72 9.31 -10.76 -3.93
CA TYR A 72 8.20 -9.89 -3.59
C TYR A 72 7.14 -10.67 -2.82
N THR A 73 6.45 -10.00 -1.90
CA THR A 73 5.23 -10.54 -1.31
C THR A 73 4.02 -10.24 -2.19
N ASP A 74 2.90 -10.88 -1.89
CA ASP A 74 1.59 -10.39 -2.31
C ASP A 74 1.27 -9.04 -1.65
N TYR A 75 0.33 -8.30 -2.22
CA TYR A 75 -0.16 -7.06 -1.62
C TYR A 75 -1.09 -7.33 -0.45
N TYR A 76 -1.01 -6.47 0.56
CA TYR A 76 -1.97 -6.35 1.63
C TYR A 76 -2.57 -4.94 1.66
N ARG A 77 -3.89 -4.85 1.83
CA ARG A 77 -4.61 -3.58 1.87
C ARG A 77 -4.63 -3.01 3.28
N PHE A 78 -3.87 -1.93 3.49
CA PHE A 78 -3.91 -1.11 4.70
C PHE A 78 -4.96 -0.01 4.57
N ASP A 79 -5.45 0.48 5.71
CA ASP A 79 -6.41 1.59 5.70
C ASP A 79 -5.71 2.91 5.30
N ILE A 80 -4.43 3.05 5.64
CA ILE A 80 -3.56 4.19 5.31
C ILE A 80 -2.10 3.71 5.24
N ALA A 81 -1.29 4.35 4.40
CA ALA A 81 0.16 4.19 4.38
C ALA A 81 0.88 5.49 4.01
N PHE A 82 2.15 5.57 4.43
CA PHE A 82 3.03 6.72 4.22
C PHE A 82 4.29 6.29 3.48
N THR A 83 5.10 7.26 3.09
CA THR A 83 6.42 7.00 2.48
C THR A 83 7.41 6.32 3.42
N GLU A 84 7.11 6.32 4.73
CA GLU A 84 7.85 5.59 5.74
C GLU A 84 6.92 4.61 6.49
N ALA A 85 7.51 3.61 7.13
CA ALA A 85 6.80 2.62 7.93
C ALA A 85 7.72 2.05 9.02
N ASP A 86 7.11 1.63 10.13
CA ASP A 86 7.78 0.87 11.17
C ASP A 86 7.80 -0.61 10.75
N ILE A 87 8.97 -1.10 10.36
CA ILE A 87 9.15 -2.46 9.86
C ILE A 87 10.11 -3.19 10.79
N THR A 88 9.73 -4.40 11.19
CA THR A 88 10.56 -5.31 11.97
C THR A 88 10.60 -6.69 11.30
N LEU A 89 11.77 -7.32 11.29
CA LEU A 89 11.95 -8.66 10.72
C LEU A 89 13.12 -9.37 11.37
N LYS A 90 13.28 -10.65 11.07
CA LYS A 90 14.42 -11.47 11.46
C LYS A 90 15.25 -11.88 10.25
N ILE A 91 16.57 -11.88 10.40
CA ILE A 91 17.52 -12.46 9.46
C ILE A 91 18.40 -13.42 10.25
N GLY A 92 18.32 -14.72 9.97
CA GLY A 92 19.07 -15.74 10.72
C GLY A 92 18.80 -15.70 12.23
N GLY A 93 17.55 -15.41 12.63
CA GLY A 93 17.13 -15.26 14.03
C GLY A 93 17.50 -13.93 14.70
N VAL A 94 18.22 -13.02 14.02
CA VAL A 94 18.56 -11.69 14.54
C VAL A 94 17.52 -10.67 14.08
N ILE A 95 17.02 -9.86 15.01
CA ILE A 95 16.01 -8.83 14.71
C ILE A 95 16.66 -7.59 14.08
N TYR A 96 16.07 -7.12 13.00
CA TYR A 96 16.35 -5.86 12.33
C TYR A 96 15.08 -4.99 12.32
N SER A 97 15.26 -3.67 12.32
CA SER A 97 14.13 -2.73 12.21
C SER A 97 14.47 -1.47 11.44
N THR A 98 13.46 -0.79 10.91
CA THR A 98 13.59 0.62 10.53
C THR A 98 13.81 1.49 11.77
N PRO A 99 14.35 2.71 11.62
CA PRO A 99 14.28 3.73 12.66
C PRO A 99 12.83 3.97 13.07
N VAL A 100 12.60 4.39 14.32
CA VAL A 100 11.26 4.73 14.80
C VAL A 100 10.68 5.87 13.97
N THR A 101 9.58 5.60 13.28
CA THR A 101 8.88 6.59 12.47
C THR A 101 7.99 7.49 13.34
N GLN A 102 7.85 8.75 12.94
CA GLN A 102 6.88 9.69 13.51
C GLN A 102 5.86 10.04 12.43
N PHE A 103 4.66 9.47 12.51
CA PHE A 103 3.69 9.51 11.42
C PHE A 103 3.01 10.88 11.26
N ASP A 104 2.94 11.70 12.32
CA ASP A 104 2.21 12.99 12.37
C ASP A 104 2.51 13.99 11.24
N TYR A 105 3.71 13.93 10.67
CA TYR A 105 4.19 14.87 9.65
C TYR A 105 4.48 14.22 8.31
N LEU A 106 4.14 12.94 8.16
CA LEU A 106 4.34 12.22 6.92
C LEU A 106 3.21 12.49 5.94
N THR A 107 3.57 12.46 4.65
CA THR A 107 2.59 12.56 3.58
C THR A 107 1.97 11.19 3.34
N PHE A 108 0.64 11.10 3.47
CA PHE A 108 -0.10 9.90 3.09
C PHE A 108 0.06 9.66 1.58
N ILE A 109 0.12 8.39 1.20
CA ILE A 109 0.27 7.99 -0.20
C ILE A 109 -1.08 8.09 -0.90
N GLY A 110 -2.17 7.69 -0.23
CA GLY A 110 -3.50 7.63 -0.82
C GLY A 110 -3.77 6.30 -1.52
N PRO A 111 -4.75 6.27 -2.44
CA PRO A 111 -5.26 5.03 -3.01
C PRO A 111 -4.43 4.46 -4.17
N ASP A 112 -3.20 4.08 -3.84
CA ASP A 112 -2.23 3.50 -4.75
C ASP A 112 -1.72 2.13 -4.26
N ARG A 113 -1.13 1.39 -5.19
CA ARG A 113 -0.29 0.22 -4.94
C ARG A 113 1.15 0.66 -4.80
N ILE A 114 1.80 0.21 -3.74
CA ILE A 114 3.19 0.53 -3.46
C ILE A 114 4.01 -0.70 -3.10
N THR A 115 5.32 -0.56 -3.27
CA THR A 115 6.32 -1.50 -2.75
C THR A 115 7.23 -0.78 -1.76
N TYR A 116 7.36 -1.33 -0.55
CA TYR A 116 8.50 -1.02 0.32
C TYR A 116 9.67 -1.95 -0.03
N ARG A 117 10.75 -1.37 -0.52
CA ARG A 117 12.01 -2.07 -0.81
C ARG A 117 12.89 -2.03 0.42
N LEU A 118 13.17 -3.20 0.98
CA LEU A 118 13.96 -3.31 2.20
C LEU A 118 15.43 -3.53 1.88
N THR A 119 16.28 -2.70 2.45
CA THR A 119 17.74 -2.89 2.42
C THR A 119 18.31 -2.84 3.84
N ILE A 120 19.53 -3.34 4.03
CA ILE A 120 20.25 -3.20 5.31
C ILE A 120 21.02 -1.88 5.26
N ALA A 121 20.59 -0.89 6.05
CA ALA A 121 21.26 0.40 6.17
C ALA A 121 22.53 0.27 7.02
N ASP A 122 22.40 -0.42 8.16
CA ASP A 122 23.48 -0.63 9.11
C ASP A 122 23.42 -2.07 9.67
N PRO A 123 24.33 -2.96 9.24
CA PRO A 123 24.33 -4.35 9.70
C PRO A 123 24.75 -4.52 11.16
N VAL A 124 25.49 -3.56 11.73
CA VAL A 124 26.00 -3.62 13.11
C VAL A 124 24.90 -3.22 14.08
N ASN A 125 24.24 -2.09 13.79
CA ASN A 125 23.13 -1.58 14.59
C ASN A 125 21.78 -2.21 14.23
N ARG A 126 21.76 -3.06 13.20
CA ARG A 126 20.60 -3.84 12.73
C ARG A 126 19.48 -2.96 12.20
N ILE A 127 19.86 -1.91 11.48
CA ILE A 127 18.95 -0.93 10.92
C ILE A 127 18.64 -1.28 9.47
N LEU A 128 17.36 -1.27 9.15
CA LEU A 128 16.82 -1.35 7.79
C LEU A 128 16.62 0.05 7.22
N ASP A 129 16.76 0.16 5.92
CA ASP A 129 16.29 1.30 5.15
C ASP A 129 15.15 0.87 4.22
N ILE A 130 14.27 1.82 3.92
CA ILE A 130 13.10 1.61 3.08
C ILE A 130 13.08 2.62 1.93
N GLU A 131 13.01 2.10 0.71
CA GLU A 131 12.63 2.89 -0.45
C GLU A 131 11.17 2.60 -0.79
N THR A 132 10.33 3.63 -0.80
CA THR A 132 8.93 3.52 -1.22
C THR A 132 8.81 3.76 -2.71
N VAL A 133 8.28 2.77 -3.43
CA VAL A 133 7.98 2.86 -4.86
C VAL A 133 6.48 2.87 -5.07
N ILE A 134 5.95 3.97 -5.60
CA ILE A 134 4.56 4.07 -6.05
C ILE A 134 4.46 3.44 -7.43
N GLU A 135 3.54 2.49 -7.60
CA GLU A 135 3.47 1.68 -8.81
C GLU A 135 2.31 2.09 -9.70
N GLU A 136 1.08 1.88 -9.22
CA GLU A 136 -0.13 2.20 -9.95
C GLU A 136 -1.27 2.51 -8.98
N PRO A 137 -2.27 3.30 -9.40
CA PRO A 137 -3.47 3.51 -8.60
C PRO A 137 -4.28 2.24 -8.37
N ILE A 138 -5.04 2.21 -7.27
CA ILE A 138 -6.03 1.16 -7.04
C ILE A 138 -7.24 1.41 -7.95
N ASP A 139 -7.55 0.45 -8.80
CA ASP A 139 -8.62 0.56 -9.80
C ASP A 139 -10.03 0.24 -9.26
N ASP A 140 -10.15 -0.35 -8.06
CA ASP A 140 -11.39 -0.96 -7.56
C ASP A 140 -11.95 -0.37 -6.24
N LEU A 141 -11.86 0.95 -6.03
CA LEU A 141 -12.39 1.63 -4.84
C LEU A 141 -13.93 1.83 -4.81
#